data_AF-A0AB33T3S6-F1
#
_entry.id   AF-A0AB33T3S6-F1
#
_cell.length_a   1.000
_cell.length_b   1.000
_cell.length_c   1.000
_cell.angle_alpha   90.00
_cell.angle_beta   90.00
_cell.angle_gamma   90.00
#
_symmetry.space_group_name_H-M   'P 1'
#
loop_
_entity.id
_entity.type
_entity.pdbx_description
1 polymer ?
#
loop_
_entity_poly.entity_id
_entity_poly.type
_entity_poly.pdbx_seq_one_letter_code
_entity_poly.pdbx_strand_id
1 'polypeptide(L)'
;MYVNHPEETSALWKSRNPKYAGWTLTTRLLAIIANALRWLVWAKTKDGHRNRNRPVPIGPDMGDQQSRPGLKVKAAPISKVKELLGLSGEERREKKLRNLFGN
;
A
#
# COMPACT_ATOMS: atom_id res chain seq x y z
N MET A 1 31.98 20.20 23.84
CA MET A 1 31.59 20.88 22.59
C MET A 1 30.13 20.56 22.33
N TYR A 2 29.22 21.52 22.51
CA TYR A 2 27.79 21.30 22.26
C TYR A 2 27.50 21.60 20.80
N VAL A 3 27.03 20.60 20.06
CA VAL A 3 26.53 20.79 18.70
C VAL A 3 25.11 21.32 18.83
N ASN A 4 24.93 22.62 18.54
CA ASN A 4 23.59 23.17 18.39
C ASN A 4 22.94 22.51 17.17
N HIS A 5 21.96 21.65 17.41
CA HIS A 5 21.12 21.14 16.34
C HIS A 5 20.23 22.30 15.88
N PRO A 6 20.40 22.79 14.64
CA PRO A 6 19.55 23.86 14.15
C PRO A 6 18.12 23.33 14.06
N GLU A 7 17.19 24.04 14.70
CA GLU A 7 15.74 23.81 14.63
C GLU A 7 15.27 23.60 13.18
N GLU A 8 14.18 22.86 12.96
CA GLU A 8 13.60 22.59 11.63
C GLU A 8 13.28 23.88 10.82
N THR A 9 13.26 25.03 11.50
CA THR A 9 13.03 26.36 10.92
C THR A 9 14.30 27.05 10.42
N SER A 10 15.49 26.57 10.78
CA SER A 10 16.78 27.15 10.42
C SER A 10 17.04 27.10 8.91
N ALA A 11 17.67 28.16 8.38
CA ALA A 11 18.01 28.27 6.96
C ALA A 11 18.95 27.14 6.50
N LEU A 12 19.90 26.72 7.34
CA LEU A 12 20.83 25.63 7.03
C LEU A 12 20.12 24.27 6.95
N TRP A 13 19.19 24.03 7.87
CA TRP A 13 18.43 22.78 7.86
C TRP A 13 17.51 22.71 6.64
N LYS A 14 16.85 23.82 6.29
CA LYS A 14 15.98 23.94 5.11
C LYS A 14 16.75 23.77 3.80
N SER A 15 17.97 24.30 3.68
CA SER A 15 18.79 24.14 2.48
C SER A 15 19.28 22.69 2.30
N ARG A 16 19.61 22.02 3.40
CA ARG A 16 20.04 20.61 3.39
C ARG A 16 18.88 19.63 3.19
N ASN A 17 17.68 19.98 3.66
CA ASN A 17 16.49 19.13 3.61
C ASN A 17 15.30 19.85 2.94
N PRO A 18 15.40 20.21 1.63
CA PRO A 18 14.38 21.01 0.97
C PRO A 18 13.00 20.33 0.91
N LYS A 19 12.98 18.99 0.85
CA LYS A 19 11.74 18.18 0.90
C LYS A 19 10.94 18.40 2.20
N TYR A 20 11.64 18.68 3.29
CA TYR A 20 11.08 18.80 4.64
C TYR A 20 10.95 20.26 5.10
N ALA A 21 11.48 21.20 4.33
CA ALA A 21 11.40 22.62 4.64
C ALA A 21 9.94 23.09 4.73
N GLY A 22 9.57 23.74 5.84
CA GLY A 22 8.21 24.24 6.06
C GLY A 22 7.20 23.21 6.58
N TRP A 23 7.58 21.93 6.61
CA TRP A 23 6.81 20.89 7.28
C TRP A 23 7.09 20.94 8.78
N THR A 24 6.49 21.89 9.49
CA THR A 24 6.51 21.88 10.95
C THR A 24 5.53 20.83 11.49
N LEU A 25 5.59 20.55 12.80
CA LEU A 25 4.64 19.64 13.46
C LEU A 25 3.18 20.01 13.17
N THR A 26 2.82 21.29 13.28
CA THR A 26 1.46 21.77 13.00
C THR A 26 1.04 21.51 11.56
N THR A 27 1.92 21.77 10.58
CA THR A 27 1.66 21.50 9.17
C THR A 27 1.48 20.01 8.91
N ARG A 28 2.27 19.15 9.58
CA ARG A 28 2.14 17.70 9.50
C ARG A 28 0.80 17.23 10.07
N LEU A 29 0.41 17.71 11.25
CA LEU A 29 -0.88 17.36 11.88
C LEU A 29 -2.06 17.79 11.01
N LEU A 30 -2.01 18.99 10.44
CA LEU A 30 -3.04 19.47 9.52
C LEU A 30 -3.14 18.58 8.28
N ALA A 31 -2.01 18.17 7.71
CA ALA A 31 -1.98 17.26 6.58
C ALA A 31 -2.56 15.87 6.92
N ILE A 32 -2.32 15.34 8.13
CA ILE A 32 -2.94 14.09 8.59
C ILE A 32 -4.47 14.21 8.61
N ILE A 33 -4.98 15.30 9.19
CA ILE A 33 -6.43 15.54 9.25
C ILE A 33 -7.02 15.63 7.82
N ALA A 34 -6.39 16.42 6.95
CA ALA A 34 -6.82 16.57 5.57
C ALA A 34 -6.79 15.25 4.79
N ASN A 35 -5.77 14.41 5.01
CA ASN A 35 -5.67 13.09 4.42
C ASN A 35 -6.78 12.16 4.91
N ALA A 36 -7.05 12.13 6.22
CA ALA A 36 -8.12 11.32 6.79
C ALA A 36 -9.49 11.69 6.22
N LEU A 37 -9.78 13.00 6.09
CA LEU A 37 -11.03 13.49 5.50
C LEU A 37 -11.16 13.10 4.02
N ARG A 38 -10.11 13.30 3.23
CA ARG A 38 -10.09 12.90 1.81
C ARG A 38 -10.30 11.39 1.65
N TRP A 39 -9.69 10.60 2.53
CA TRP A 39 -9.82 9.16 2.51
C TRP A 39 -11.25 8.72 2.85
N LEU A 40 -11.88 9.36 3.85
CA LEU A 40 -13.27 9.09 4.23
C LEU A 40 -14.25 9.46 3.11
N VAL A 41 -14.05 10.60 2.45
CA VAL A 41 -14.87 11.00 1.30
C VAL A 41 -14.70 10.00 0.16
N TRP A 42 -13.46 9.64 -0.18
CA TRP A 42 -13.18 8.66 -1.22
C TRP A 42 -13.81 7.29 -0.90
N ALA A 43 -13.74 6.82 0.33
CA ALA A 43 -14.29 5.52 0.74
C ALA A 43 -15.80 5.40 0.50
N LYS A 44 -16.53 6.53 0.52
CA LYS A 44 -17.98 6.57 0.24
C LYS A 44 -18.30 6.63 -1.26
N THR A 45 -17.31 6.78 -2.13
CA THR A 45 -17.52 6.81 -3.59
C THR A 45 -17.57 5.41 -4.18
N LYS A 46 -18.12 5.29 -5.40
CA LYS A 46 -18.08 4.05 -6.19
C LYS A 46 -16.65 3.57 -6.45
N ASP A 47 -15.71 4.51 -6.58
CA ASP A 47 -14.28 4.21 -6.73
C ASP A 47 -13.68 3.67 -5.44
N GLY A 48 -14.09 4.22 -4.29
CA GLY A 48 -13.80 3.71 -2.95
C GLY A 48 -14.20 2.24 -2.78
N HIS A 49 -15.45 1.92 -3.08
CA HIS A 49 -15.97 0.55 -3.01
C HIS A 49 -15.23 -0.42 -3.93
N ARG A 50 -14.70 0.07 -5.06
CA ARG A 50 -13.94 -0.75 -6.02
C ARG A 50 -12.43 -0.69 -5.79
N ASN A 51 -11.97 0.00 -4.74
CA ASN A 51 -10.57 0.24 -4.42
C ASN A 51 -9.76 0.83 -5.61
N ARG A 52 -10.32 1.82 -6.30
CA ARG A 52 -9.70 2.50 -7.45
C ARG A 52 -9.42 3.96 -7.11
N ASN A 53 -8.45 4.56 -7.80
CA ASN A 53 -8.18 6.00 -7.75
C ASN A 53 -8.04 6.55 -6.32
N ARG A 54 -7.26 5.87 -5.48
CA ARG A 54 -7.04 6.30 -4.09
C ARG A 54 -6.41 7.69 -4.04
N PRO A 55 -6.88 8.58 -3.15
CA PRO A 55 -6.29 9.90 -2.97
C PRO A 55 -4.82 9.78 -2.51
N VAL A 56 -3.91 10.44 -3.22
CA VAL A 56 -2.49 10.51 -2.83
C VAL A 56 -2.35 11.30 -1.53
N PRO A 57 -1.69 10.78 -0.48
CA PRO A 57 -1.52 11.50 0.78
C PRO A 57 -0.68 12.77 0.62
N ILE A 58 -1.07 13.81 1.34
CA ILE A 58 -0.35 15.08 1.47
C ILE A 58 0.71 14.90 2.56
N GLY A 59 1.97 15.17 2.25
CA GLY A 59 3.05 15.17 3.23
C GLY A 59 4.30 14.43 2.74
N PRO A 60 5.50 14.86 3.14
CA PRO A 60 6.76 14.34 2.62
C PRO A 60 7.03 12.89 3.06
N ASP A 61 6.41 12.47 4.17
CA ASP A 61 6.56 11.14 4.77
C ASP A 61 5.34 10.24 4.57
N MET A 62 4.28 10.76 3.93
CA MET A 62 2.97 10.09 3.85
C MET A 62 2.64 9.58 2.47
N GLY A 63 3.37 10.02 1.43
CA GLY A 63 3.16 9.52 0.08
C GLY A 63 3.29 8.00 0.02
N ASP A 64 2.46 7.37 -0.83
CA ASP A 64 2.59 5.95 -1.11
C ASP A 64 4.04 5.68 -1.51
N GLN A 65 4.73 4.81 -0.77
CA GLN A 65 5.92 4.15 -1.28
C GLN A 65 5.49 3.53 -2.60
N GLN A 66 5.88 4.17 -3.70
CA GLN A 66 5.45 3.83 -5.05
C GLN A 66 5.44 2.31 -5.16
N SER A 67 4.30 1.76 -5.60
CA SER A 67 4.21 0.36 -6.05
C SER A 67 5.50 0.06 -6.80
N ARG A 68 6.33 -0.84 -6.25
CA ARG A 68 7.69 -1.09 -6.73
C ARG A 68 7.63 -1.16 -8.26
N PRO A 69 8.37 -0.32 -9.00
CA PRO A 69 8.34 -0.36 -10.45
C PRO A 69 8.72 -1.78 -10.89
N GLY A 70 7.73 -2.56 -11.35
CA GLY A 70 7.92 -4.00 -11.64
C GLY A 70 6.84 -4.92 -11.09
N LEU A 71 6.03 -4.50 -10.09
CA LEU A 71 4.91 -5.31 -9.59
C LEU A 71 3.66 -5.22 -10.49
N LYS A 72 3.84 -5.07 -11.81
CA LYS A 72 2.81 -5.33 -12.82
C LYS A 72 2.86 -6.80 -13.27
N VAL A 73 3.18 -7.71 -12.35
CA VAL A 73 3.08 -9.14 -12.63
C VAL A 73 1.59 -9.44 -12.66
N LYS A 74 1.05 -9.80 -13.84
CA LYS A 74 -0.31 -10.31 -13.93
C LYS A 74 -0.39 -11.51 -12.99
N ALA A 75 -1.34 -11.49 -12.06
CA ALA A 75 -1.56 -12.61 -11.15
C ALA A 75 -1.62 -13.90 -11.97
N ALA A 76 -0.80 -14.89 -11.60
CA ALA A 76 -0.81 -16.17 -12.29
C ALA A 76 -2.23 -16.75 -12.23
N PRO A 77 -2.72 -17.38 -13.31
CA PRO A 77 -4.05 -17.97 -13.32
C PRO A 77 -4.19 -18.97 -12.18
N ILE A 78 -5.35 -18.97 -11.53
CA ILE A 78 -5.63 -19.79 -10.33
C ILE A 78 -5.36 -21.28 -10.56
N SER A 79 -5.51 -21.77 -11.80
CA SER A 79 -5.15 -23.13 -12.19
C SER A 79 -3.66 -23.42 -11.99
N LYS A 80 -2.78 -22.51 -12.43
CA LYS A 80 -1.33 -22.63 -12.27
C LYS A 80 -0.91 -22.52 -10.81
N VAL A 81 -1.60 -21.67 -10.05
CA VAL A 81 -1.39 -21.54 -8.60
C VAL A 81 -1.80 -22.83 -7.89
N LYS A 82 -2.95 -23.42 -8.21
CA LYS A 82 -3.41 -24.71 -7.66
C LYS A 82 -2.48 -25.87 -8.05
N GLU A 83 -1.92 -25.85 -9.25
CA GLU A 83 -0.92 -26.82 -9.70
C GLU A 83 0.37 -26.72 -8.88
N LEU A 84 0.92 -25.51 -8.74
CA LEU A 84 2.13 -25.23 -7.94
C LEU A 84 1.95 -25.56 -6.46
N LEU A 85 0.76 -25.35 -5.92
CA LEU A 85 0.41 -25.66 -4.52
C LEU A 85 0.04 -27.14 -4.32
N GLY A 86 0.04 -27.97 -5.36
CA GLY A 86 -0.31 -29.40 -5.26
C GLY A 86 -1.80 -29.70 -5.06
N LEU A 87 -2.65 -28.67 -5.06
CA LEU A 87 -4.10 -28.74 -4.84
C LEU A 87 -4.88 -29.19 -6.08
N SER A 88 -4.22 -29.32 -7.24
CA SER A 88 -4.87 -29.75 -8.49
C SER A 88 -5.32 -31.21 -8.49
N GLY A 89 -4.86 -32.01 -7.53
CA GLY A 89 -5.07 -33.46 -7.48
C GLY A 89 -6.21 -33.95 -6.58
N GLU A 90 -6.77 -33.13 -5.70
CA GLU A 90 -7.78 -33.56 -4.72
C GLU A 90 -9.10 -33.99 -5.37
N GLU A 91 -9.62 -33.21 -6.32
CA GLU A 91 -10.83 -33.59 -7.09
C GLU A 91 -10.65 -34.87 -7.91
N ARG A 92 -9.41 -35.12 -8.38
CA ARG A 92 -9.06 -36.33 -9.14
C ARG A 92 -8.89 -37.53 -8.22
N ARG A 93 -8.31 -37.34 -7.02
CA ARG A 93 -8.20 -38.37 -5.98
C ARG A 93 -9.57 -38.78 -5.46
N GLU A 94 -10.45 -37.82 -5.14
CA GLU A 94 -11.81 -38.12 -4.68
C GLU A 94 -12.61 -38.89 -5.72
N LYS A 95 -12.60 -38.47 -7.00
CA LYS A 95 -13.24 -39.25 -8.07
C LYS A 95 -12.64 -40.65 -8.22
N LYS A 96 -11.31 -40.79 -8.11
CA LYS A 96 -10.64 -42.09 -8.22
C LYS A 96 -10.96 -43.01 -7.03
N LEU A 97 -11.05 -42.46 -5.81
CA LEU A 97 -11.46 -43.20 -4.61
C LEU A 97 -12.93 -43.62 -4.68
N ARG A 98 -13.83 -42.74 -5.14
CA ARG A 98 -15.23 -43.10 -5.38
C ARG A 98 -15.39 -44.19 -6.44
N ASN A 99 -14.53 -44.21 -7.46
CA ASN A 99 -14.54 -45.27 -8.47
C ASN A 99 -13.89 -46.58 -8.00
N LEU A 100 -13.01 -46.54 -6.99
CA LEU A 100 -12.33 -47.72 -6.42
C LEU A 100 -13.09 -48.36 -5.26
N PHE A 101 -13.81 -47.55 -4.48
CA PHE A 101 -14.55 -47.98 -3.28
C PHE A 101 -16.07 -47.82 -3.43
N GLY A 102 -16.53 -47.45 -4.63
CA GLY A 102 -17.95 -47.38 -4.99
C GLY A 102 -18.40 -48.65 -5.69
N ASN A 103 -18.40 -49.75 -4.96
CA ASN A 103 -19.24 -50.92 -5.19
C ASN A 103 -19.59 -51.52 -3.84
#